data_AF-A0A9N7U8R1-F1
#
_entry.id   AF-A0A9N7U8R1-F1
#
_cell.length_a   1.000
_cell.length_b   1.000
_cell.length_c   1.000
_cell.angle_alpha   90.00
_cell.angle_beta   90.00
_cell.angle_gamma   90.00
#
_symmetry.space_group_name_H-M   'P 1'
#
loop_
_entity.id
_entity.type
_entity.pdbx_description
1 polymer ?
#
loop_
_entity_poly.entity_id
_entity_poly.type
_entity_poly.pdbx_seq_one_letter_code
_entity_poly.pdbx_strand_id
1 'polypeptide(L)'
;MFTVLDLRVFSQGQQLGTVLTEAHCTKEISAAAQPGAMDFSGTWKVYTEENLEEFLKIIGAPQMVVKMRKEIKPVIVIEQKGKDFTYTMKTPVCTKVHSFSLGQESEMESLDGRKFKCTVREEKGKLIAETAKFTSVREIQGEDMVETVTSGSVTFISRSRRV
;
A
#
# COMPACT_ATOMS: atom_id res chain seq x y z
N MET A 1 -52.41 35.50 -46.64
CA MET A 1 -51.79 36.76 -47.13
C MET A 1 -51.87 37.76 -45.97
N PHE A 2 -50.70 38.22 -45.49
CA PHE A 2 -50.40 39.30 -44.54
C PHE A 2 -50.67 39.17 -43.01
N THR A 3 -49.52 39.15 -42.32
CA THR A 3 -49.11 39.47 -40.93
C THR A 3 -49.50 40.86 -40.44
N VAL A 4 -49.60 41.08 -39.11
CA VAL A 4 -49.06 42.29 -38.41
C VAL A 4 -48.73 41.97 -36.92
N LEU A 5 -47.60 42.51 -36.48
CA LEU A 5 -46.97 42.56 -35.14
C LEU A 5 -47.24 43.94 -34.49
N ASP A 6 -47.33 44.07 -33.16
CA ASP A 6 -47.08 45.30 -32.37
C ASP A 6 -47.36 44.99 -30.86
N LEU A 7 -46.80 45.59 -29.79
CA LEU A 7 -45.58 46.34 -29.45
C LEU A 7 -45.67 46.71 -27.93
N ARG A 8 -44.51 47.05 -27.30
CA ARG A 8 -44.29 47.87 -26.06
C ARG A 8 -44.55 47.19 -24.69
N VAL A 9 -43.58 47.03 -23.77
CA VAL A 9 -42.74 47.95 -22.95
C VAL A 9 -43.46 48.61 -21.76
N PHE A 10 -43.04 48.29 -20.52
CA PHE A 10 -43.05 49.10 -19.26
C PHE A 10 -42.38 48.21 -18.16
N SER A 11 -41.26 48.48 -17.48
CA SER A 11 -40.68 49.63 -16.74
C SER A 11 -41.17 49.81 -15.30
N GLN A 12 -40.21 49.78 -14.36
CA GLN A 12 -40.20 50.08 -12.90
C GLN A 12 -40.88 49.04 -11.99
N GLY A 13 -40.34 48.61 -10.85
CA GLY A 13 -39.23 49.07 -10.02
C GLY A 13 -39.66 48.89 -8.56
N GLN A 14 -38.84 48.27 -7.69
CA GLN A 14 -38.59 48.64 -6.28
C GLN A 14 -37.82 47.53 -5.55
N GLN A 15 -36.83 48.01 -4.80
CA GLN A 15 -35.72 47.38 -4.10
C GLN A 15 -36.00 47.33 -2.59
N LEU A 16 -35.16 46.58 -1.85
CA LEU A 16 -34.80 46.65 -0.40
C LEU A 16 -35.10 45.32 0.33
N GLY A 17 -34.16 44.65 0.99
CA GLY A 17 -32.74 44.91 1.19
C GLY A 17 -32.11 43.85 2.12
N THR A 18 -30.78 43.66 1.93
CA THR A 18 -29.71 43.47 2.95
C THR A 18 -29.83 42.26 3.92
N VAL A 19 -28.81 41.45 4.28
CA VAL A 19 -27.37 41.64 4.58
C VAL A 19 -26.71 40.23 4.65
N LEU A 20 -25.50 40.08 4.09
CA LEU A 20 -24.32 39.23 4.44
C LEU A 20 -24.55 37.80 4.96
N THR A 21 -23.85 36.77 4.44
CA THR A 21 -22.42 36.55 4.71
C THR A 21 -21.79 35.57 3.72
N GLU A 22 -20.51 35.80 3.42
CA GLU A 22 -19.63 34.98 2.59
C GLU A 22 -19.36 33.60 3.21
N ALA A 23 -19.23 32.59 2.37
CA ALA A 23 -18.37 31.44 2.64
C ALA A 23 -17.75 30.95 1.32
N HIS A 24 -16.54 31.43 1.08
CA HIS A 24 -15.54 30.70 0.31
C HIS A 24 -15.40 29.31 0.94
N CYS A 25 -15.60 28.24 0.16
CA CYS A 25 -14.98 26.96 0.46
C CYS A 25 -14.40 26.41 -0.84
N THR A 26 -13.09 26.62 -0.93
CA THR A 26 -12.07 25.90 -1.70
C THR A 26 -12.53 24.79 -2.63
N LYS A 27 -12.15 24.95 -3.91
CA LYS A 27 -11.99 23.86 -4.89
C LYS A 27 -11.13 22.76 -4.27
N GLU A 28 -11.74 21.67 -3.83
CA GLU A 28 -11.03 20.41 -3.67
C GLU A 28 -10.63 19.93 -5.06
N ILE A 29 -9.34 20.05 -5.36
CA ILE A 29 -8.71 19.32 -6.45
C ILE A 29 -8.74 17.86 -6.01
N SER A 30 -9.80 17.14 -6.39
CA SER A 30 -9.83 15.69 -6.37
C SER A 30 -8.66 15.21 -7.23
N ALA A 31 -7.61 14.72 -6.57
CA ALA A 31 -6.54 14.01 -7.22
C ALA A 31 -7.15 12.80 -7.94
N ALA A 32 -6.93 12.72 -9.24
CA ALA A 32 -7.40 11.61 -10.07
C ALA A 32 -6.95 10.28 -9.45
N ALA A 33 -7.88 9.56 -8.84
CA ALA A 33 -7.66 8.17 -8.43
C ALA A 33 -7.33 7.38 -9.70
N GLN A 34 -6.09 6.91 -9.79
CA GLN A 34 -5.69 6.03 -10.88
C GLN A 34 -6.49 4.73 -10.78
N PRO A 35 -7.12 4.24 -11.86
CA PRO A 35 -7.84 2.96 -11.81
C PRO A 35 -6.81 1.83 -11.71
N GLY A 36 -6.80 1.11 -10.58
CA GLY A 36 -6.11 -0.18 -10.44
C GLY A 36 -5.03 -0.31 -9.37
N ALA A 37 -4.71 0.75 -8.61
CA ALA A 37 -3.76 0.63 -7.50
C ALA A 37 -4.39 -0.17 -6.35
N MET A 38 -3.79 -1.30 -6.00
CA MET A 38 -4.25 -2.11 -4.86
C MET A 38 -3.85 -1.45 -3.54
N ASP A 39 -4.79 -1.40 -2.58
CA ASP A 39 -4.53 -0.84 -1.25
C ASP A 39 -4.00 -1.92 -0.30
N PHE A 40 -2.68 -1.90 -0.09
CA PHE A 40 -2.02 -2.79 0.86
C PHE A 40 -2.05 -2.29 2.30
N SER A 41 -2.54 -1.07 2.54
CA SER A 41 -2.55 -0.46 3.88
C SER A 41 -3.27 -1.34 4.90
N GLY A 42 -2.81 -1.36 6.14
CA GLY A 42 -3.49 -2.04 7.23
C GLY A 42 -2.59 -2.94 8.05
N THR A 43 -3.21 -3.59 9.03
CA THR A 43 -2.54 -4.57 9.89
C THR A 43 -2.92 -5.97 9.43
N TRP A 44 -1.92 -6.80 9.16
CA TRP A 44 -2.05 -8.13 8.61
C TRP A 44 -1.46 -9.16 9.57
N LYS A 45 -2.26 -10.10 10.06
CA LYS A 45 -1.78 -11.22 10.88
C LYS A 45 -1.46 -12.41 10.00
N VAL A 46 -0.20 -12.85 9.99
CA VAL A 46 0.21 -14.07 9.30
C VAL A 46 -0.39 -15.28 10.01
N TYR A 47 -1.04 -16.17 9.25
CA TYR A 47 -1.66 -17.38 9.79
C TYR A 47 -1.09 -18.66 9.19
N THR A 48 -0.57 -18.63 7.95
CA THR A 48 0.12 -19.78 7.32
C THR A 48 1.44 -19.36 6.70
N GLU A 49 2.41 -20.27 6.77
CA GLU A 49 3.75 -20.14 6.20
C GLU A 49 4.21 -21.52 5.73
N GLU A 50 4.60 -21.64 4.47
CA GLU A 50 5.04 -22.88 3.82
C GLU A 50 6.51 -22.74 3.40
N ASN A 51 7.33 -23.76 3.63
CA ASN A 51 8.78 -23.79 3.32
C ASN A 51 9.62 -22.67 3.98
N LEU A 52 9.18 -22.17 5.14
CA LEU A 52 9.84 -21.09 5.88
C LEU A 52 11.28 -21.45 6.27
N GLU A 53 11.51 -22.66 6.77
CA GLU A 53 12.82 -23.07 7.23
C GLU A 53 13.82 -23.21 6.10
N GLU A 54 13.42 -23.83 4.98
CA GLU A 54 14.23 -23.95 3.78
C GLU A 54 14.60 -22.58 3.24
N PHE A 55 13.64 -21.66 3.18
CA PHE A 55 13.88 -20.29 2.74
C PHE A 55 14.83 -19.54 3.67
N LEU A 56 14.62 -19.61 4.98
CA LEU A 56 15.51 -18.95 5.94
C LEU A 56 16.94 -19.53 5.86
N LYS A 57 17.09 -20.84 5.67
CA LYS A 57 18.41 -21.48 5.48
C LYS A 57 19.09 -21.00 4.20
N ILE A 58 18.38 -20.95 3.05
CA ILE A 58 19.01 -20.60 1.77
C ILE A 58 19.44 -19.13 1.71
N ILE A 59 18.69 -18.21 2.34
CA ILE A 59 19.12 -16.80 2.47
C ILE A 59 20.23 -16.61 3.52
N GLY A 60 20.59 -17.68 4.24
CA GLY A 60 21.65 -17.73 5.23
C GLY A 60 21.25 -17.12 6.57
N ALA A 61 19.99 -17.23 6.99
CA ALA A 61 19.53 -16.76 8.29
C ALA A 61 20.15 -17.59 9.43
N PRO A 62 20.52 -16.96 10.56
CA PRO A 62 21.03 -17.68 11.72
C PRO A 62 20.00 -18.67 12.28
N GLN A 63 20.47 -19.79 12.85
CA GLN A 63 19.59 -20.83 13.42
C GLN A 63 18.63 -20.28 14.48
N MET A 64 19.02 -19.26 15.24
CA MET A 64 18.15 -18.59 16.21
C MET A 64 16.94 -17.92 15.54
N VAL A 65 17.14 -17.26 14.39
CA VAL A 65 16.05 -16.66 13.61
C VAL A 65 15.13 -17.74 13.04
N VAL A 66 15.70 -18.86 12.58
CA VAL A 66 14.93 -20.01 12.10
C VAL A 66 14.02 -20.55 13.19
N LYS A 67 14.57 -20.85 14.38
CA LYS A 67 13.78 -21.36 15.52
C LYS A 67 12.67 -20.40 15.93
N MET A 68 13.00 -19.11 16.06
CA MET A 68 12.03 -18.07 16.42
C MET A 68 10.86 -18.02 15.44
N ARG A 69 11.13 -17.99 14.12
CA ARG A 69 10.08 -17.87 13.10
C ARG A 69 9.24 -19.13 12.89
N LYS A 70 9.73 -20.30 13.29
CA LYS A 70 8.90 -21.53 13.32
C LYS A 70 7.77 -21.44 14.34
N GLU A 71 8.05 -20.83 15.49
CA GLU A 71 7.11 -20.74 16.61
C GLU A 71 6.27 -19.45 16.56
N ILE A 72 6.82 -18.40 15.95
CA ILE A 72 6.24 -17.05 15.96
C ILE A 72 5.90 -16.58 14.55
N LYS A 73 4.60 -16.34 14.34
CA LYS A 73 4.08 -15.66 13.15
C LYS A 73 4.08 -14.14 13.36
N PRO A 74 4.61 -13.36 12.42
CA PRO A 74 4.65 -11.92 12.58
C PRO A 74 3.28 -11.28 12.32
N VAL A 75 3.12 -10.08 12.87
CA VAL A 75 2.09 -9.12 12.44
C VAL A 75 2.77 -8.09 11.56
N ILE A 76 2.22 -7.88 10.36
CA ILE A 76 2.73 -6.91 9.41
C ILE A 76 1.82 -5.68 9.44
N VAL A 77 2.38 -4.49 9.53
CA VAL A 77 1.65 -3.23 9.36
C VAL A 77 2.20 -2.54 8.13
N ILE A 78 1.32 -2.23 7.18
CA ILE A 78 1.67 -1.51 5.96
C ILE A 78 0.95 -0.17 5.99
N GLU A 79 1.70 0.91 5.83
CA GLU A 79 1.17 2.25 5.62
C GLU A 79 1.56 2.71 4.23
N GLN A 80 0.58 2.93 3.36
CA GLN A 80 0.80 3.35 1.97
C GLN A 80 0.33 4.79 1.77
N LYS A 81 1.22 5.64 1.28
CA LYS A 81 0.97 7.05 0.95
C LYS A 81 1.41 7.31 -0.49
N GLY A 82 0.52 7.04 -1.44
CA GLY A 82 0.86 7.08 -2.86
C GLY A 82 1.94 6.05 -3.18
N LYS A 83 3.15 6.52 -3.50
CA LYS A 83 4.31 5.67 -3.80
C LYS A 83 5.19 5.37 -2.59
N ASP A 84 4.95 6.03 -1.47
CA ASP A 84 5.75 5.87 -0.26
C ASP A 84 5.09 4.86 0.67
N PHE A 85 5.88 3.91 1.16
CA PHE A 85 5.44 2.82 2.01
C PHE A 85 6.25 2.80 3.30
N THR A 86 5.57 2.51 4.41
CA THR A 86 6.22 2.05 5.64
C THR A 86 5.74 0.62 5.91
N TYR A 87 6.69 -0.31 5.87
CA TYR A 87 6.49 -1.71 6.19
C TYR A 87 7.04 -2.00 7.59
N THR A 88 6.17 -2.40 8.50
CA THR A 88 6.55 -2.75 9.87
C THR A 88 6.26 -4.22 10.13
N MET A 89 7.30 -5.00 10.43
CA MET A 89 7.17 -6.38 10.90
C MET A 89 7.29 -6.43 12.41
N LYS A 90 6.25 -6.91 13.09
CA LYS A 90 6.19 -7.05 14.54
C LYS A 90 6.22 -8.52 14.94
N THR A 91 7.08 -8.85 15.89
CA THR A 91 7.11 -10.11 16.63
C THR A 91 7.18 -9.79 18.13
N PRO A 92 6.87 -10.72 19.05
CA PRO A 92 7.08 -10.50 20.48
C PRO A 92 8.55 -10.19 20.85
N VAL A 93 9.49 -10.64 20.02
CA VAL A 93 10.94 -10.49 20.27
C VAL A 93 11.47 -9.16 19.74
N CYS A 94 10.99 -8.72 18.57
CA CYS A 94 11.49 -7.50 17.93
C CYS A 94 10.49 -6.89 16.96
N THR A 95 10.65 -5.60 16.72
CA THR A 95 9.95 -4.86 15.66
C THR A 95 10.98 -4.32 14.68
N LYS A 96 10.74 -4.51 13.39
CA LYS A 96 11.56 -3.95 12.29
C LYS A 96 10.69 -3.07 11.42
N VAL A 97 11.16 -1.87 11.13
CA VAL A 97 10.48 -0.88 10.28
C VAL A 97 11.35 -0.63 9.06
N HIS A 98 10.74 -0.62 7.88
CA HIS A 98 11.38 -0.30 6.63
C HIS A 98 10.51 0.66 5.84
N SER A 99 11.03 1.85 5.53
CA SER A 99 10.36 2.82 4.68
C SER A 99 11.04 2.85 3.31
N PHE A 100 10.23 2.87 2.26
CA PHE A 100 10.71 2.86 0.87
C PHE A 100 9.71 3.56 -0.05
N SER A 101 10.21 3.99 -1.20
CA SER A 101 9.38 4.52 -2.29
C SER A 101 9.42 3.56 -3.47
N LEU A 102 8.28 3.34 -4.12
CA LEU A 102 8.21 2.45 -5.28
C LEU A 102 9.15 2.90 -6.41
N GLY A 103 9.90 1.95 -6.95
CA GLY A 103 10.87 2.14 -8.03
C GLY A 103 12.23 2.70 -7.58
N GLN A 104 12.44 2.94 -6.29
CA GLN A 104 13.71 3.40 -5.74
C GLN A 104 14.39 2.27 -4.95
N GLU A 105 15.72 2.16 -5.09
CA GLU A 105 16.51 1.24 -4.27
C GLU A 105 16.57 1.76 -2.83
N SER A 106 16.29 0.89 -1.87
CA SER A 106 16.37 1.16 -0.44
C SER A 106 17.25 0.13 0.27
N GLU A 107 17.77 0.52 1.44
CA GLU A 107 18.47 -0.42 2.33
C GLU A 107 17.47 -1.01 3.33
N MET A 108 17.35 -2.34 3.33
CA MET A 108 16.59 -3.12 4.29
C MET A 108 17.53 -3.77 5.31
N GLU A 109 17.05 -3.91 6.55
CA GLU A 109 17.76 -4.65 7.59
C GLU A 109 16.99 -5.93 7.93
N SER A 110 17.70 -7.06 7.88
CA SER A 110 17.22 -8.36 8.29
C SER A 110 17.05 -8.44 9.82
N LEU A 111 16.35 -9.47 10.31
CA LEU A 111 16.17 -9.73 11.74
C LEU A 111 17.48 -9.86 12.52
N ASP A 112 18.54 -10.30 11.85
CA ASP A 112 19.88 -10.47 12.39
C ASP A 112 20.79 -9.24 12.19
N GLY A 113 20.25 -8.10 11.75
CA GLY A 113 21.00 -6.86 11.58
C GLY A 113 21.78 -6.76 10.27
N ARG A 114 21.78 -7.80 9.42
CA ARG A 114 22.42 -7.70 8.09
C ARG A 114 21.61 -6.79 7.18
N LYS A 115 22.29 -5.86 6.54
CA LYS A 115 21.72 -4.92 5.58
C LYS A 115 21.79 -5.49 4.16
N PHE A 116 20.76 -5.23 3.37
CA PHE A 116 20.71 -5.61 1.96
C PHE A 116 19.89 -4.59 1.17
N LYS A 117 20.17 -4.49 -0.12
CA LYS A 117 19.45 -3.61 -1.04
C LYS A 117 18.18 -4.29 -1.52
N CYS A 118 17.13 -3.50 -1.64
CA CYS A 118 15.82 -3.92 -2.13
C CYS A 118 15.24 -2.84 -3.03
N THR A 119 14.61 -3.26 -4.13
CA THR A 119 13.80 -2.37 -4.97
C THR A 119 12.40 -2.94 -5.05
N VAL A 120 11.41 -2.16 -4.64
CA VAL A 120 9.99 -2.57 -4.69
C VAL A 120 9.30 -1.83 -5.83
N ARG A 121 8.55 -2.55 -6.65
CA ARG A 121 7.70 -1.99 -7.71
C ARG A 121 6.29 -2.54 -7.62
N GLU A 122 5.35 -1.83 -8.22
CA GLU A 122 3.98 -2.31 -8.40
C GLU A 122 3.77 -2.71 -9.86
N GLU A 123 3.30 -3.93 -10.08
CA GLU A 123 2.94 -4.44 -11.41
C GLU A 123 1.61 -5.18 -11.34
N LYS A 124 0.61 -4.72 -12.11
CA LYS A 124 -0.70 -5.38 -12.23
C LYS A 124 -1.36 -5.67 -10.86
N GLY A 125 -1.29 -4.72 -9.93
CA GLY A 125 -1.86 -4.85 -8.58
C GLY A 125 -1.04 -5.74 -7.62
N LYS A 126 0.19 -6.11 -7.98
CA LYS A 126 1.12 -6.86 -7.13
C LYS A 126 2.32 -5.99 -6.74
N LEU A 127 2.76 -6.12 -5.50
CA LEU A 127 4.06 -5.59 -5.07
C LEU A 127 5.13 -6.63 -5.34
N ILE A 128 6.13 -6.27 -6.15
CA ILE A 128 7.27 -7.09 -6.47
C ILE A 128 8.50 -6.47 -5.83
N ALA A 129 9.11 -7.15 -4.88
CA ALA A 129 10.35 -6.76 -4.24
C ALA A 129 11.51 -7.61 -4.77
N GLU A 130 12.55 -6.97 -5.27
CA GLU A 130 13.75 -7.62 -5.78
C GLU A 130 14.96 -7.30 -4.91
N THR A 131 15.72 -8.34 -4.61
CA THR A 131 16.99 -8.28 -3.87
C THR A 131 18.03 -9.13 -4.59
N ALA A 132 19.28 -9.07 -4.14
CA ALA A 132 20.33 -9.96 -4.64
C ALA A 132 20.09 -11.46 -4.32
N LYS A 133 19.23 -11.79 -3.33
CA LYS A 133 19.06 -13.17 -2.84
C LYS A 133 17.70 -13.78 -3.18
N PHE A 134 16.67 -12.97 -3.32
CA PHE A 134 15.31 -13.43 -3.53
C PHE A 134 14.44 -12.38 -4.21
N THR A 135 13.36 -12.85 -4.80
CA THR A 135 12.26 -12.03 -5.30
C THR A 135 11.02 -12.36 -4.48
N SER A 136 10.31 -11.34 -3.98
CA SER A 136 9.02 -11.47 -3.31
C SER A 136 7.91 -10.89 -4.18
N VAL A 137 6.81 -11.61 -4.31
CA VAL A 137 5.57 -11.14 -4.96
C VAL A 137 4.47 -11.16 -3.92
N ARG A 138 3.89 -10.01 -3.65
CA ARG A 138 2.78 -9.83 -2.70
C ARG A 138 1.55 -9.33 -3.43
N GLU A 139 0.43 -10.01 -3.19
CA GLU A 139 -0.86 -9.68 -3.79
C GLU A 139 -2.01 -9.91 -2.82
N ILE A 140 -3.11 -9.19 -3.02
CA ILE A 140 -4.35 -9.37 -2.28
C ILE A 140 -5.25 -10.30 -3.10
N GLN A 141 -5.58 -11.46 -2.53
CA GLN A 141 -6.48 -12.47 -3.08
C GLN A 141 -7.73 -12.55 -2.18
N GLY A 142 -8.74 -11.75 -2.48
CA GLY A 142 -9.94 -11.64 -1.64
C GLY A 142 -9.62 -11.01 -0.28
N GLU A 143 -9.85 -11.77 0.80
CA GLU A 143 -9.55 -11.33 2.17
C GLU A 143 -8.09 -11.58 2.60
N ASP A 144 -7.37 -12.40 1.82
CA ASP A 144 -6.04 -12.83 2.14
C ASP A 144 -5.00 -11.99 1.39
N MET A 145 -3.94 -11.59 2.08
CA MET A 145 -2.70 -11.14 1.46
C MET A 145 -1.76 -12.34 1.37
N VAL A 146 -1.38 -12.69 0.15
CA VAL A 146 -0.48 -13.80 -0.18
C VAL A 146 0.86 -13.22 -0.59
N GLU A 147 1.92 -13.69 0.05
CA GLU A 147 3.31 -13.38 -0.33
C GLU A 147 4.01 -14.66 -0.77
N THR A 148 4.55 -14.66 -2.00
CA THR A 148 5.36 -15.74 -2.56
C THR A 148 6.78 -15.24 -2.73
N VAL A 149 7.74 -15.86 -2.06
CA VAL A 149 9.16 -15.50 -2.11
C VAL A 149 9.96 -16.63 -2.74
N THR A 150 10.72 -16.33 -3.78
CA THR A 150 11.55 -17.29 -4.50
C THR A 150 13.03 -16.97 -4.31
N SER A 151 13.81 -17.96 -3.92
CA SER A 151 15.27 -17.91 -3.83
C SER A 151 15.86 -19.21 -4.36
N GLY A 152 16.54 -19.15 -5.51
CA GLY A 152 16.99 -20.36 -6.21
C GLY A 152 15.81 -21.27 -6.55
N SER A 153 15.86 -22.53 -6.08
CA SER A 153 14.79 -23.52 -6.26
C SER A 153 13.77 -23.55 -5.11
N VAL A 154 13.91 -22.69 -4.09
CA VAL A 154 13.03 -22.66 -2.92
C VAL A 154 11.96 -21.59 -3.09
N THR A 155 10.72 -21.97 -2.84
CA THR A 155 9.58 -21.05 -2.79
C THR A 155 8.95 -21.07 -1.41
N PHE A 156 9.03 -19.95 -0.70
CA PHE A 156 8.31 -19.69 0.53
C PHE A 156 6.98 -19.01 0.22
N ILE A 157 5.91 -19.44 0.89
CA ILE A 157 4.59 -18.82 0.75
C ILE A 157 4.09 -18.44 2.14
N SER A 158 3.63 -17.21 2.32
CA SER A 158 2.88 -16.81 3.51
C SER A 158 1.51 -16.28 3.15
N ARG A 159 0.53 -16.54 4.02
CA ARG A 159 -0.79 -15.92 3.94
C ARG A 159 -1.12 -15.22 5.24
N SER A 160 -1.74 -14.06 5.09
CA SER A 160 -2.13 -13.19 6.19
C SER A 160 -3.50 -12.58 5.94
N ARG A 161 -4.19 -12.21 7.02
CA ARG A 161 -5.48 -11.53 6.96
C ARG A 161 -5.43 -10.20 7.66
N ARG A 162 -6.19 -9.25 7.11
CA ARG A 162 -6.37 -7.94 7.72
C ARG A 162 -7.11 -8.08 9.06
N VAL A 163 -6.72 -7.27 10.05
CA VAL A 163 -7.36 -7.18 11.37
C VAL A 163 -7.70 -5.76 11.74
#